data_AF-A0A368NIH0-F1
#
_entry.id   AF-A0A368NIH0-F1
#
_cell.length_a   1.000
_cell.length_b   1.000
_cell.length_c   1.000
_cell.angle_alpha   90.00
_cell.angle_beta   90.00
_cell.angle_gamma   90.00
#
_symmetry.space_group_name_H-M   'P 1'
#
loop_
_entity.id
_entity.type
_entity.pdbx_description
1 polymer ?
#
loop_
_entity_poly.entity_id
_entity_poly.type
_entity_poly.pdbx_seq_one_letter_code
_entity_poly.pdbx_strand_id
1 'polypeptide(L)'
;MITQIGNWPTQRWPWLLLGGSALALELCALFFQYGMDLAPCIMCIYERVAMLGIMLTGLITAISPQLLWLRLLGFCGWLVSAGWGLILAWEHVQLQLYPSPFHTCDFEPNFPEWLQLHKLLPIFFEATGDCGEIAWSFLGWSMPQWLVVSFIVYLGLLFAVIACWGISKLKKA
;
A
#
# COMPACT_ATOMS: atom_id res chain seq x y z
N MET A 1 27.69 3.66 12.64
CA MET A 1 26.48 2.97 12.16
C MET A 1 25.46 3.91 11.52
N ILE A 2 24.96 4.94 12.23
CA ILE A 2 23.90 5.85 11.71
C ILE A 2 24.28 6.52 10.37
N THR A 3 25.56 6.86 10.16
CA THR A 3 26.07 7.43 8.90
C THR A 3 26.06 6.46 7.72
N GLN A 4 26.09 5.15 7.95
CA GLN A 4 25.94 4.15 6.88
C GLN A 4 24.47 3.98 6.47
N ILE A 5 23.56 4.00 7.46
CA ILE A 5 22.10 3.91 7.23
C ILE A 5 21.60 5.18 6.51
N GLY A 6 22.16 6.35 6.80
CA GLY A 6 21.82 7.60 6.10
C GLY A 6 22.15 7.62 4.60
N ASN A 7 23.03 6.73 4.12
CA ASN A 7 23.34 6.58 2.69
C ASN A 7 22.41 5.57 1.99
N TRP A 8 21.57 4.82 2.71
CA TRP A 8 20.66 3.84 2.11
C TRP A 8 19.70 4.45 1.08
N PRO A 9 19.12 5.66 1.29
CA PRO A 9 18.24 6.27 0.29
C PRO A 9 18.93 6.61 -1.03
N THR A 10 20.26 6.67 -1.05
CA THR A 10 21.05 6.90 -2.28
C THR A 10 21.41 5.61 -3.02
N GLN A 11 21.19 4.45 -2.42
CA GLN A 11 21.41 3.15 -3.04
C GLN A 11 20.11 2.63 -3.68
N ARG A 12 20.23 1.79 -4.70
CA ARG A 12 19.07 1.20 -5.40
C ARG A 12 18.39 0.10 -4.60
N TRP A 13 19.17 -0.68 -3.84
CA TRP A 13 18.68 -1.86 -3.13
C TRP A 13 17.50 -1.60 -2.19
N PRO A 14 17.49 -0.55 -1.34
CA PRO A 14 16.36 -0.31 -0.42
C PRO A 14 15.06 0.02 -1.15
N TRP A 15 15.13 0.75 -2.27
CA TRP A 15 13.96 1.08 -3.09
C TRP A 15 13.42 -0.15 -3.82
N LEU A 16 14.31 -1.04 -4.29
CA LEU A 16 13.92 -2.33 -4.86
C LEU A 16 13.32 -3.26 -3.80
N LEU A 17 13.82 -3.25 -2.56
CA LEU A 17 13.23 -4.01 -1.46
C LEU A 17 11.82 -3.50 -1.12
N LEU A 18 11.62 -2.18 -1.10
CA LEU A 18 10.29 -1.57 -0.89
C LEU A 18 9.31 -2.00 -2.00
N GLY A 19 9.71 -1.88 -3.26
CA GLY A 19 8.88 -2.32 -4.39
C GLY A 19 8.62 -3.82 -4.38
N GLY A 20 9.65 -4.62 -4.04
CA GLY A 20 9.57 -6.07 -3.97
C GLY A 20 8.67 -6.57 -2.83
N SER A 21 8.70 -5.92 -1.65
CA SER A 21 7.80 -6.28 -0.55
C SER A 21 6.34 -5.94 -0.86
N ALA A 22 6.09 -4.80 -1.52
CA ALA A 22 4.75 -4.44 -1.97
C ALA A 22 4.23 -5.45 -3.02
N LEU A 23 5.08 -5.82 -3.99
CA LEU A 23 4.75 -6.83 -5.00
C LEU A 23 4.49 -8.21 -4.37
N ALA A 24 5.25 -8.60 -3.35
CA ALA A 24 5.02 -9.86 -2.64
C ALA A 24 3.64 -9.87 -1.95
N LEU A 25 3.22 -8.77 -1.34
CA LEU A 25 1.90 -8.66 -0.72
C LEU A 25 0.76 -8.70 -1.75
N GLU A 26 0.93 -8.05 -2.91
CA GLU A 26 -0.01 -8.16 -4.03
C GLU A 26 -0.13 -9.59 -4.57
N LEU A 27 0.99 -10.30 -4.72
CA LEU A 27 0.98 -11.71 -5.13
C LEU A 27 0.28 -12.60 -4.10
N CYS A 28 0.49 -12.36 -2.81
CA CYS A 28 -0.26 -13.05 -1.75
C CYS A 28 -1.76 -12.77 -1.86
N ALA A 29 -2.16 -11.51 -2.12
CA ALA A 29 -3.55 -11.14 -2.31
C ALA A 29 -4.17 -11.83 -3.54
N LEU A 30 -3.43 -11.94 -4.64
CA LEU A 30 -3.84 -12.68 -5.84
C LEU A 30 -3.98 -14.18 -5.57
N PHE A 31 -3.07 -14.74 -4.78
CA PHE A 31 -3.15 -16.13 -4.36
C PHE A 31 -4.40 -16.39 -3.53
N PHE A 32 -4.81 -15.46 -2.66
CA PHE A 32 -6.07 -15.62 -1.93
C PHE A 32 -7.31 -15.50 -2.83
N GLN A 33 -7.27 -14.66 -3.86
CA GLN A 33 -8.37 -14.52 -4.81
C GLN A 33 -8.52 -15.76 -5.71
N TYR A 34 -7.44 -16.24 -6.34
CA TYR A 34 -7.50 -17.35 -7.31
C TYR A 34 -7.21 -18.73 -6.71
N GLY A 35 -6.43 -18.78 -5.64
CA GLY A 35 -6.05 -20.04 -5.00
C GLY A 35 -7.06 -20.51 -3.96
N MET A 36 -7.82 -19.60 -3.36
CA MET A 36 -8.84 -19.92 -2.36
C MET A 36 -10.26 -19.50 -2.79
N ASP A 37 -10.43 -18.95 -4.00
CA ASP A 37 -11.71 -18.48 -4.55
C ASP A 37 -12.44 -17.44 -3.66
N LEU A 38 -11.69 -16.53 -3.04
CA LEU A 38 -12.28 -15.40 -2.29
C LEU A 38 -12.63 -14.25 -3.23
N ALA A 39 -13.91 -13.89 -3.28
CA ALA A 39 -14.39 -12.73 -4.02
C ALA A 39 -13.85 -11.42 -3.40
N PRO A 40 -13.19 -10.53 -4.18
CA PRO A 40 -12.68 -9.28 -3.65
C PRO A 40 -13.81 -8.26 -3.45
N CYS A 41 -13.66 -7.46 -2.40
CA CYS A 41 -14.54 -6.34 -2.08
C CYS A 41 -14.02 -5.02 -2.70
N ILE A 42 -14.85 -3.98 -2.74
CA ILE A 42 -14.50 -2.69 -3.36
C ILE A 42 -13.43 -1.93 -2.55
N MET A 43 -13.52 -1.96 -1.22
CA MET A 43 -12.46 -1.40 -0.36
C MET A 43 -11.13 -2.13 -0.55
N CYS A 44 -11.16 -3.47 -0.70
CA CYS A 44 -10.01 -4.31 -0.97
C CYS A 44 -9.30 -3.90 -2.27
N ILE A 45 -10.08 -3.53 -3.30
CA ILE A 45 -9.56 -3.05 -4.57
C ILE A 45 -8.84 -1.70 -4.39
N TYR A 46 -9.41 -0.77 -3.63
CA TYR A 46 -8.74 0.51 -3.34
C TYR A 46 -7.44 0.31 -2.55
N GLU A 47 -7.41 -0.62 -1.60
CA GLU A 47 -6.20 -1.00 -0.87
C GLU A 47 -5.11 -1.55 -1.80
N ARG A 48 -5.48 -2.40 -2.77
CA ARG A 48 -4.54 -2.90 -3.80
C ARG A 48 -3.99 -1.78 -4.67
N VAL A 49 -4.82 -0.81 -5.08
CA VAL A 49 -4.33 0.36 -5.82
C VAL A 49 -3.33 1.16 -4.99
N ALA A 50 -3.59 1.34 -3.70
CA ALA A 50 -2.65 2.01 -2.79
C ALA A 50 -1.31 1.24 -2.69
N MET A 51 -1.36 -0.08 -2.57
CA MET A 51 -0.17 -0.95 -2.54
C MET A 51 0.61 -0.93 -3.86
N LEU A 52 -0.07 -0.98 -5.01
CA LEU A 52 0.54 -0.76 -6.32
C LEU A 52 1.19 0.62 -6.43
N GLY A 53 0.62 1.65 -5.80
CA GLY A 53 1.23 2.97 -5.68
C GLY A 53 2.58 2.94 -4.94
N ILE A 54 2.68 2.19 -3.84
CA ILE A 54 3.95 1.99 -3.12
C ILE A 54 4.95 1.23 -3.99
N MET A 55 4.49 0.21 -4.72
CA MET A 55 5.33 -0.56 -5.64
C MET A 55 5.91 0.32 -6.76
N LEU A 56 5.06 1.11 -7.42
CA LEU A 56 5.46 1.99 -8.51
C LEU A 56 6.41 3.09 -8.05
N THR A 57 6.13 3.73 -6.91
CA THR A 57 7.01 4.76 -6.35
C THR A 57 8.37 4.18 -5.96
N GLY A 58 8.41 2.97 -5.41
CA GLY A 58 9.64 2.21 -5.17
C GLY A 58 10.44 1.94 -6.44
N LEU A 59 9.78 1.43 -7.49
CA LEU A 59 10.43 1.08 -8.75
C LEU A 59 10.94 2.31 -9.51
N ILE A 60 10.13 3.37 -9.62
CA ILE A 60 10.51 4.62 -10.26
C ILE A 60 11.72 5.22 -9.55
N THR A 61 11.71 5.23 -8.21
CA THR A 61 12.81 5.78 -7.42
C THR A 61 14.10 4.97 -7.52
N ALA A 62 13.97 3.65 -7.73
CA ALA A 62 15.11 2.76 -7.92
C ALA A 62 15.90 3.02 -9.22
N ILE A 63 15.29 3.62 -10.25
CA ILE A 63 15.98 3.91 -11.53
C ILE A 63 17.18 4.85 -11.30
N SER A 64 16.92 5.97 -10.61
CA SER A 64 17.92 7.04 -10.39
C SER A 64 17.85 7.62 -8.97
N PRO A 65 18.27 6.87 -7.93
CA PRO A 65 18.21 7.33 -6.53
C PRO A 65 19.22 8.44 -6.20
N GLN A 66 20.12 8.76 -7.13
CA GLN A 66 21.08 9.85 -7.00
C GLN A 66 20.45 11.24 -7.19
N LEU A 67 19.34 11.31 -7.93
CA LEU A 67 18.64 12.56 -8.19
C LEU A 67 17.78 12.93 -6.98
N LEU A 68 18.10 14.08 -6.35
CA LEU A 68 17.41 14.55 -5.15
C LEU A 68 15.92 14.77 -5.39
N TRP A 69 15.54 15.32 -6.56
CA TRP A 69 14.14 15.53 -6.95
C TRP A 69 13.36 14.22 -7.06
N LEU A 70 13.95 13.21 -7.69
CA LEU A 70 13.30 11.93 -7.91
C LEU A 70 13.11 11.18 -6.59
N ARG A 71 14.04 11.32 -5.65
CA ARG A 71 13.90 10.81 -4.28
C ARG A 71 12.80 11.52 -3.48
N LEU A 72 12.69 12.84 -3.60
CA LEU A 72 11.60 13.60 -2.96
C LEU A 72 10.24 13.17 -3.51
N LEU A 73 10.13 13.00 -4.84
CA LEU A 73 8.92 12.47 -5.47
C LEU A 73 8.61 11.04 -4.98
N GLY A 74 9.62 10.19 -4.83
CA GLY A 74 9.49 8.85 -4.25
C GLY A 74 8.95 8.87 -2.82
N PHE A 75 9.49 9.73 -1.96
CA PHE A 75 8.99 9.89 -0.59
C PHE A 75 7.56 10.45 -0.53
N CYS A 76 7.26 11.46 -1.35
CA CYS A 76 5.90 12.01 -1.42
C CYS A 76 4.91 10.96 -1.92
N GLY A 77 5.26 10.22 -2.98
CA GLY A 77 4.42 9.14 -3.51
C GLY A 77 4.20 8.02 -2.50
N TRP A 78 5.27 7.56 -1.85
CA TRP A 78 5.18 6.55 -0.80
C TRP A 78 4.30 7.04 0.38
N LEU A 79 4.47 8.29 0.82
CA LEU A 79 3.66 8.87 1.89
C LEU A 79 2.18 8.95 1.52
N VAL A 80 1.87 9.44 0.31
CA VAL A 80 0.49 9.57 -0.16
C VAL A 80 -0.16 8.19 -0.28
N SER A 81 0.50 7.23 -0.93
CA SER A 81 -0.03 5.88 -1.10
C SER A 81 -0.23 5.15 0.23
N ALA A 82 0.75 5.19 1.13
CA ALA A 82 0.64 4.52 2.42
C ALA A 82 -0.36 5.23 3.36
N GLY A 83 -0.45 6.56 3.30
CA GLY A 83 -1.43 7.35 4.06
C GLY A 83 -2.86 7.08 3.62
N TRP A 84 -3.13 7.10 2.32
CA TRP A 84 -4.44 6.72 1.78
C TRP A 84 -4.78 5.26 2.05
N GLY A 85 -3.85 4.34 1.84
CA GLY A 85 -4.05 2.91 2.14
C GLY A 85 -4.41 2.67 3.60
N LEU A 86 -3.78 3.39 4.53
CA LEU A 86 -4.11 3.29 5.95
C LEU A 86 -5.53 3.78 6.27
N ILE A 87 -5.95 4.90 5.68
CA ILE A 87 -7.30 5.45 5.89
C ILE A 87 -8.35 4.46 5.37
N LEU A 88 -8.16 3.92 4.16
CA LEU A 88 -9.04 2.94 3.55
C LEU A 88 -9.14 1.65 4.38
N ALA A 89 -8.00 1.11 4.80
CA ALA A 89 -7.97 -0.10 5.61
C ALA A 89 -8.62 0.11 6.99
N TRP A 90 -8.46 1.30 7.57
CA TRP A 90 -9.12 1.64 8.83
C TRP A 90 -10.64 1.73 8.68
N GLU A 91 -11.12 2.38 7.62
CA GLU A 91 -12.54 2.44 7.28
C GLU A 91 -13.11 1.04 7.04
N HIS A 92 -12.38 0.18 6.34
CA HIS A 92 -12.77 -1.20 6.09
C HIS A 92 -12.90 -2.01 7.40
N VAL A 93 -11.96 -1.88 8.33
CA VAL A 93 -12.07 -2.50 9.66
C VAL A 93 -13.28 -1.97 10.44
N GLN A 94 -13.54 -0.66 10.35
CA GLN A 94 -14.68 -0.04 11.02
C GLN A 94 -16.00 -0.58 10.48
N LEU A 95 -16.11 -0.80 9.16
CA LEU A 95 -17.28 -1.40 8.52
C LEU A 95 -17.51 -2.85 8.98
N GLN A 96 -16.43 -3.62 9.19
CA GLN A 96 -16.53 -5.00 9.69
C GLN A 96 -16.94 -5.07 11.17
N LEU A 97 -16.46 -4.15 12.01
CA LEU A 97 -16.74 -4.15 13.44
C LEU A 97 -18.10 -3.52 13.79
N TYR A 98 -18.54 -2.53 13.00
CA TYR A 98 -19.77 -1.79 13.22
C TYR A 98 -20.61 -1.79 11.93
N PRO A 99 -21.19 -2.94 11.55
CA PRO A 99 -22.04 -3.01 10.37
C PRO A 99 -23.27 -2.13 10.62
N SER A 100 -23.35 -1.01 9.89
CA SER A 100 -24.51 -0.12 9.93
C SER A 100 -25.27 -0.23 8.62
N PRO A 101 -26.61 -0.34 8.63
CA PRO A 101 -27.41 -0.48 7.42
C PRO A 101 -27.39 0.78 6.52
N PHE A 102 -26.80 1.88 6.99
CA PHE A 102 -26.65 3.14 6.25
C PHE A 102 -25.26 3.33 5.63
N HIS A 103 -24.25 2.56 6.06
CA HIS A 103 -22.94 2.50 5.41
C HIS A 103 -22.84 1.20 4.62
N THR A 104 -23.56 1.15 3.50
CA THR A 104 -23.38 0.09 2.51
C THR A 104 -22.14 0.39 1.68
N CYS A 105 -21.32 -0.61 1.39
CA CYS A 105 -20.31 -0.49 0.35
C CYS A 105 -21.00 -0.09 -0.96
N ASP A 106 -20.45 0.90 -1.67
CA ASP A 106 -20.89 1.21 -3.03
C ASP A 106 -20.81 -0.05 -3.89
N PHE A 107 -21.73 -0.24 -4.84
CA PHE A 107 -21.73 -1.42 -5.73
C PHE A 107 -20.72 -1.30 -6.88
N GLU A 108 -20.19 -0.10 -7.14
CA GLU A 108 -19.25 0.14 -8.23
C GLU A 108 -18.12 1.07 -7.77
N PRO A 109 -16.84 0.72 -8.02
CA PRO A 109 -15.73 1.59 -7.65
C PRO A 109 -15.74 2.86 -8.52
N ASN A 110 -15.93 4.01 -7.86
CA ASN A 110 -15.93 5.33 -8.48
C ASN A 110 -14.49 5.78 -8.79
N PHE A 111 -13.88 5.16 -9.81
CA PHE A 111 -12.64 5.66 -10.38
C PHE A 111 -12.95 6.87 -11.28
N PRO A 112 -12.16 7.96 -11.21
CA PRO A 112 -12.37 9.11 -12.08
C PRO A 112 -12.23 8.69 -13.55
N GLU A 113 -13.02 9.30 -14.45
CA GLU A 113 -13.19 8.82 -15.83
C GLU A 113 -11.89 8.70 -16.65
N TRP A 114 -10.82 9.40 -16.26
CA TRP A 114 -9.52 9.35 -16.92
C TRP A 114 -8.66 8.13 -16.51
N LEU A 115 -9.04 7.41 -15.45
CA LEU A 115 -8.30 6.27 -14.90
C LEU A 115 -9.23 5.05 -14.74
N GLN A 116 -9.83 4.60 -15.85
CA GLN A 116 -10.73 3.42 -15.90
C GLN A 116 -9.96 2.10 -15.72
N LEU A 117 -9.34 1.90 -14.56
CA LEU A 117 -8.55 0.72 -14.19
C LEU A 117 -9.36 -0.58 -14.29
N HIS A 118 -10.67 -0.48 -14.01
CA HIS A 118 -11.67 -1.54 -14.17
C HIS A 118 -11.77 -2.09 -15.60
N LYS A 119 -11.54 -1.25 -16.64
CA LYS A 119 -11.51 -1.71 -18.05
C LYS A 119 -10.16 -2.23 -18.49
N LEU A 120 -9.07 -1.71 -17.90
CA LEU A 120 -7.71 -2.06 -18.32
C LEU A 120 -7.26 -3.43 -17.78
N LEU A 121 -7.71 -3.83 -16.58
CA LEU A 121 -7.34 -5.07 -15.91
C LEU A 121 -8.56 -5.72 -15.22
N PRO A 122 -9.57 -6.21 -15.97
CA PRO A 122 -10.81 -6.76 -15.39
C PRO A 122 -10.52 -7.91 -14.41
N ILE A 123 -9.54 -8.74 -14.73
CA ILE A 123 -9.03 -9.85 -13.91
C ILE A 123 -8.66 -9.39 -12.49
N PHE A 124 -8.08 -8.19 -12.32
CA PHE A 124 -7.67 -7.66 -11.02
C PHE A 124 -8.74 -6.86 -10.28
N PHE A 125 -9.70 -6.27 -11.01
CA PHE A 125 -10.58 -5.20 -10.53
C PHE A 125 -12.08 -5.57 -10.51
N GLU A 126 -12.42 -6.83 -10.78
CA GLU A 126 -13.81 -7.30 -10.75
C GLU A 126 -14.27 -7.50 -9.29
N ALA A 127 -15.05 -6.55 -8.79
CA ALA A 127 -15.60 -6.59 -7.45
C ALA A 127 -16.90 -7.42 -7.43
N THR A 128 -16.88 -8.54 -6.72
CA THR A 128 -18.03 -9.47 -6.64
C THR A 128 -18.41 -9.81 -5.20
N GLY A 129 -17.60 -9.41 -4.21
CA GLY A 129 -17.81 -9.72 -2.80
C GLY A 129 -18.41 -8.57 -1.99
N ASP A 130 -19.08 -8.92 -0.88
CA ASP A 130 -19.61 -7.98 0.11
C ASP A 130 -18.53 -7.59 1.13
N CYS A 131 -18.41 -6.29 1.45
CA CYS A 131 -17.41 -5.78 2.38
C CYS A 131 -17.67 -6.17 3.85
N GLY A 132 -18.92 -6.51 4.19
CA GLY A 132 -19.32 -6.87 5.55
C GLY A 132 -18.95 -8.31 5.94
N GLU A 133 -18.59 -9.15 4.97
CA GLU A 133 -18.32 -10.56 5.23
C GLU A 133 -16.84 -10.81 5.56
N ILE A 134 -16.59 -11.49 6.67
CA ILE A 134 -15.23 -11.89 7.05
C ILE A 134 -14.90 -13.20 6.32
N ALA A 135 -14.41 -13.07 5.09
CA ALA A 135 -14.06 -14.23 4.25
C ALA A 135 -12.81 -14.99 4.73
N TRP A 136 -11.90 -14.32 5.46
CA TRP A 136 -10.70 -14.95 6.02
C TRP A 136 -10.24 -14.29 7.31
N SER A 137 -9.76 -15.13 8.23
CA SER A 137 -9.11 -14.69 9.46
C SER A 137 -7.85 -15.50 9.72
N PHE A 138 -6.84 -14.85 10.29
CA PHE A 138 -5.59 -15.48 10.69
C PHE A 138 -5.14 -14.95 12.03
N LEU A 139 -4.80 -15.88 12.93
CA LEU A 139 -4.53 -15.59 14.35
C LEU A 139 -5.68 -14.85 15.06
N GLY A 140 -6.91 -14.98 14.57
CA GLY A 140 -8.09 -14.29 15.09
C GLY A 140 -8.26 -12.86 14.59
N TRP A 141 -7.41 -12.40 13.66
CA TRP A 141 -7.51 -11.08 13.02
C TRP A 141 -8.01 -11.22 11.58
N SER A 142 -8.85 -10.28 11.15
CA SER A 142 -9.36 -10.26 9.77
C SER A 142 -8.30 -9.74 8.79
N MET A 143 -8.47 -10.05 7.50
CA MET A 143 -7.58 -9.54 6.43
C MET A 143 -7.35 -8.02 6.50
N PRO A 144 -8.39 -7.17 6.63
CA PRO A 144 -8.20 -5.72 6.67
C PRO A 144 -7.39 -5.26 7.87
N GLN A 145 -7.50 -5.94 9.02
CA GLN A 145 -6.69 -5.63 10.20
C GLN A 145 -5.19 -5.87 9.94
N TRP A 146 -4.84 -6.96 9.25
CA TRP A 146 -3.46 -7.21 8.82
C TRP A 146 -2.97 -6.15 7.82
N LEU A 147 -3.84 -5.67 6.94
CA LEU A 147 -3.51 -4.59 6.00
C LEU A 147 -3.26 -3.27 6.72
N VAL A 148 -4.06 -2.90 7.73
CA VAL A 148 -3.80 -1.74 8.60
C VAL A 148 -2.39 -1.82 9.19
N VAL A 149 -2.01 -2.96 9.76
CA VAL A 149 -0.65 -3.15 10.31
C VAL A 149 0.41 -2.96 9.23
N SER A 150 0.21 -3.54 8.04
CA SER A 150 1.17 -3.42 6.95
C SER A 150 1.40 -1.97 6.52
N PHE A 151 0.32 -1.17 6.38
CA PHE A 151 0.42 0.24 6.03
C PHE A 151 1.07 1.07 7.14
N ILE A 152 0.80 0.76 8.42
CA ILE A 152 1.50 1.39 9.56
C ILE A 152 3.00 1.10 9.51
N VAL A 153 3.39 -0.14 9.22
CA VAL A 153 4.80 -0.52 9.08
C VAL A 153 5.44 0.25 7.92
N TYR A 154 4.78 0.36 6.77
CA TYR A 154 5.28 1.15 5.65
C TYR A 154 5.45 2.63 6.00
N LEU A 155 4.50 3.26 6.69
CA LEU A 155 4.65 4.63 7.17
C LEU A 155 5.78 4.76 8.19
N GLY A 156 5.88 3.84 9.15
CA GLY A 156 6.94 3.84 10.15
C GLY A 156 8.33 3.73 9.52
N LEU A 157 8.50 2.87 8.51
CA LEU A 157 9.73 2.76 7.73
C LEU A 157 10.03 4.06 6.98
N LEU A 158 9.03 4.72 6.39
CA LEU A 158 9.20 6.01 5.74
C LEU A 158 9.75 7.07 6.70
N PHE A 159 9.14 7.21 7.89
CA PHE A 159 9.60 8.16 8.90
C PHE A 159 11.02 7.84 9.39
N ALA A 160 11.32 6.56 9.64
CA ALA A 160 12.65 6.13 10.05
C ALA A 160 13.72 6.46 9.00
N VAL A 161 13.41 6.24 7.72
CA VAL A 161 14.31 6.53 6.60
C VAL A 161 14.54 8.04 6.44
N ILE A 162 13.48 8.85 6.50
CA ILE A 162 13.57 10.31 6.42
C ILE A 162 14.36 10.88 7.60
N ALA A 163 14.12 10.40 8.82
CA ALA A 163 14.85 10.83 10.01
C ALA A 163 16.34 10.49 9.91
N CYS A 164 16.68 9.25 9.51
CA CYS A 164 18.07 8.84 9.30
C CYS A 164 18.76 9.66 8.21
N TRP A 165 18.05 9.96 7.12
CA TRP A 165 18.54 10.81 6.05
C TRP A 165 18.81 12.25 6.52
N GLY A 166 17.86 12.87 7.23
CA GLY A 166 18.00 14.22 7.78
C GLY A 166 19.17 14.36 8.76
N ILE A 167 19.32 13.41 9.69
CA ILE A 167 20.43 13.38 10.67
C ILE A 167 21.78 13.24 9.95
N SER A 168 21.86 12.43 8.89
CA SER A 168 23.10 12.26 8.13
C SER A 168 23.55 13.52 7.38
N LYS A 169 22.60 14.37 6.97
CA LYS A 169 22.86 15.68 6.35
C LYS A 169 23.35 16.68 7.38
N LEU A 170 22.74 16.73 8.56
CA LEU A 170 23.14 17.61 9.66
C LEU A 170 24.54 17.32 10.19
N LYS A 171 24.96 16.05 10.24
CA LYS A 171 26.30 15.68 10.72
C LYS A 171 27.44 15.96 9.70
N LYS A 172 27.09 16.30 8.46
CA LYS A 172 28.04 16.65 7.39
C LYS A 172 28.18 18.17 7.19
N ALA A 173 27.31 18.97 7.79
CA ALA A 173 27.41 20.44 7.84
C ALA A 173 28.21 20.85 9.07
#